data_AF-A0A2A2L811-F1
#
_entry.id   AF-A0A2A2L811-F1
#
_cell.length_a   1.000
_cell.length_b   1.000
_cell.length_c   1.000
_cell.angle_alpha   90.00
_cell.angle_beta   90.00
_cell.angle_gamma   90.00
#
_symmetry.space_group_name_H-M   'P 1'
#
loop_
_entity.id
_entity.type
_entity.pdbx_description
1 polymer ?
#
loop_
_entity_poly.entity_id
_entity_poly.type
_entity_poly.pdbx_seq_one_letter_code
_entity_poly.pdbx_strand_id
1 'polypeptide(L)'
;MDAAKVNQEPVLAGEVEVGDCLYTRDGNYLVEQEVISKQVVTEVGIYAPMTSNAKILVNDVLASCNNVYESQSLTNTFFSNIESMRQTLASIFNYSLDSSETDLPFGTHTIMQMAEIVLPKNIMTL
;
A
#
# COMPACT_ATOMS: atom_id res chain seq x y z
N MET A 1 -1.27 -25.55 -10.17
CA MET A 1 0.07 -25.23 -9.62
C MET A 1 -0.13 -25.07 -8.14
N ASP A 2 0.05 -26.16 -7.39
CA ASP A 2 -0.11 -26.15 -5.94
C ASP A 2 1.03 -25.34 -5.36
N ALA A 3 0.68 -24.19 -4.77
CA ALA A 3 1.64 -23.33 -4.09
C ALA A 3 2.26 -24.13 -2.95
N ALA A 4 3.53 -24.50 -3.08
CA ALA A 4 4.31 -25.00 -1.96
C ALA A 4 4.12 -24.02 -0.80
N LYS A 5 3.70 -24.54 0.35
CA LYS A 5 3.26 -23.74 1.49
C LYS A 5 4.47 -23.05 2.11
N VAL A 6 4.81 -21.87 1.59
CA VAL A 6 5.80 -20.97 2.19
C VAL A 6 5.24 -20.52 3.54
N ASN A 7 5.74 -21.11 4.62
CA ASN A 7 5.29 -20.89 6.00
C ASN A 7 6.16 -19.86 6.75
N GLN A 8 6.84 -18.97 6.02
CA GLN A 8 7.72 -17.96 6.61
C GLN A 8 7.06 -16.57 6.50
N GLU A 9 7.30 -15.72 7.50
CA GLU A 9 6.92 -14.31 7.45
C GLU A 9 7.73 -13.60 6.34
N PRO A 10 7.10 -12.69 5.57
CA PRO A 10 7.80 -11.95 4.53
C PRO A 10 8.82 -10.99 5.15
N VAL A 11 10.05 -11.02 4.64
CA VAL A 11 11.14 -10.11 5.04
C VAL A 11 11.27 -9.01 3.98
N LEU A 12 11.57 -7.77 4.41
CA LEU A 12 11.80 -6.67 3.49
C LEU A 12 13.10 -6.90 2.71
N ALA A 13 13.11 -6.61 1.41
CA ALA A 13 14.30 -6.79 0.57
C ALA A 13 15.53 -6.00 1.08
N GLY A 14 15.31 -4.90 1.81
CA GLY A 14 16.38 -4.13 2.45
C GLY A 14 17.07 -4.86 3.61
N GLU A 15 16.37 -5.80 4.26
CA GLU A 15 16.82 -6.53 5.45
C GLU A 15 17.43 -7.91 5.12
N VAL A 16 17.26 -8.40 3.89
CA VAL A 16 17.88 -9.65 3.42
C VAL A 16 19.39 -9.47 3.34
N GLU A 17 20.17 -10.38 3.92
CA GLU A 17 21.64 -10.35 3.90
C GLU A 17 22.23 -11.53 3.12
N VAL A 18 23.53 -11.44 2.80
CA VAL A 18 24.27 -12.54 2.17
C VAL A 18 24.32 -13.72 3.15
N GLY A 19 23.98 -14.91 2.66
CA GLY A 19 23.80 -16.11 3.49
C GLY A 19 22.35 -16.44 3.84
N ASP A 20 21.41 -15.51 3.63
CA ASP A 20 19.98 -15.81 3.77
C ASP A 20 19.48 -16.66 2.60
N CYS A 21 18.42 -17.44 2.82
CA CYS A 21 17.77 -18.25 1.79
C CYS A 21 16.52 -17.57 1.23
N LEU A 22 16.40 -17.52 -0.10
CA LEU A 22 15.21 -17.10 -0.82
C LEU A 22 14.52 -18.28 -1.49
N TYR A 23 13.20 -18.22 -1.64
CA TYR A 23 12.46 -19.19 -2.42
C TYR A 23 12.57 -18.87 -3.91
N THR A 24 13.04 -19.83 -4.69
CA THR A 24 13.16 -19.73 -6.14
C THR A 24 12.44 -20.88 -6.83
N ARG A 25 12.11 -20.71 -8.10
CA ARG A 25 11.41 -21.72 -8.89
C ARG A 25 12.40 -22.61 -9.64
N ASP A 26 12.36 -23.91 -9.36
CA ASP A 26 13.00 -24.95 -10.15
C ASP A 26 11.92 -25.85 -10.79
N GLY A 27 11.73 -25.69 -12.09
CA GLY A 27 10.64 -26.32 -12.82
C GLY A 27 9.26 -25.94 -12.28
N ASN A 28 8.60 -26.92 -11.64
CA ASN A 28 7.27 -26.78 -11.03
C ASN A 28 7.31 -26.66 -9.50
N TYR A 29 8.51 -26.66 -8.91
CA TYR A 29 8.71 -26.66 -7.46
C TYR A 29 9.37 -25.37 -7.00
N LEU A 30 9.17 -25.03 -5.73
CA LEU A 30 9.91 -23.99 -5.06
C LEU A 30 11.04 -24.62 -4.25
N VAL A 31 12.25 -24.07 -4.38
CA VAL A 31 13.46 -24.51 -3.68
C VAL A 31 14.11 -23.31 -2.99
N GLU A 32 14.77 -23.55 -1.87
CA GLU A 32 15.54 -22.51 -1.18
C GLU A 32 16.91 -22.35 -1.84
N GLN A 33 17.29 -21.11 -2.12
CA GLN A 33 18.59 -20.74 -2.67
C GLN A 33 19.22 -19.62 -1.84
N GLU A 34 20.50 -19.78 -1.53
CA GLU A 34 21.27 -18.82 -0.74
C GLU A 34 21.59 -17.55 -1.54
N VAL A 35 21.46 -16.40 -0.89
CA VAL A 35 21.89 -15.11 -1.42
C VAL A 35 23.41 -15.02 -1.36
N ILE A 36 24.05 -15.04 -2.52
CA ILE A 36 25.51 -14.94 -2.64
C ILE A 36 26.02 -13.49 -2.78
N SER A 37 25.14 -12.55 -3.14
CA SER A 37 25.49 -11.15 -3.37
C SER A 37 24.28 -10.25 -3.22
N LYS A 38 24.48 -9.04 -2.68
CA LYS A 38 23.48 -7.98 -2.55
C LYS A 38 24.06 -6.69 -3.12
N GLN A 39 23.30 -6.00 -3.97
CA GLN A 39 23.69 -4.71 -4.54
C GLN A 39 22.48 -3.78 -4.65
N VAL A 40 22.71 -2.49 -4.47
CA VAL A 40 21.70 -1.45 -4.70
C VAL A 40 21.99 -0.78 -6.04
N VAL A 41 20.99 -0.73 -6.90
CA VAL A 41 21.08 -0.12 -8.24
C VAL A 41 20.09 1.03 -8.37
N THR A 42 20.38 2.00 -9.25
CA THR A 42 19.47 3.09 -9.60
C THR A 42 19.10 2.95 -11.07
N GLU A 43 17.83 2.67 -11.34
CA GLU A 43 17.28 2.44 -12.68
C GLU A 43 15.98 3.23 -12.88
N VAL A 44 15.49 3.30 -14.12
CA VAL A 44 14.26 4.03 -14.48
C VAL A 44 13.16 3.04 -14.83
N GLY A 45 11.96 3.26 -14.27
CA GLY A 45 10.77 2.46 -14.53
C GLY A 45 10.53 1.41 -13.44
N ILE A 46 9.33 1.43 -12.87
CA ILE A 46 8.89 0.48 -11.83
C ILE A 46 7.58 -0.14 -12.30
N TYR A 47 7.45 -1.46 -12.15
CA TYR A 47 6.22 -2.20 -12.46
C TYR A 47 5.84 -3.10 -11.29
N ALA A 48 4.60 -2.98 -10.79
CA ALA A 48 4.12 -3.70 -9.62
C ALA A 48 2.69 -4.23 -9.87
N PRO A 49 2.54 -5.36 -10.57
CA PRO A 49 1.23 -5.94 -10.87
C PRO A 49 0.64 -6.67 -9.65
N MET A 50 -0.67 -6.57 -9.49
CA MET A 50 -1.41 -7.29 -8.43
C MET A 50 -1.93 -8.63 -8.95
N THR A 51 -1.52 -9.73 -8.29
CA THR A 51 -2.05 -11.07 -8.57
C THR A 51 -3.16 -11.42 -7.58
N SER A 52 -4.00 -12.41 -7.92
CA SER A 52 -5.11 -12.84 -7.05
C SER A 52 -4.68 -13.42 -5.70
N ASN A 53 -3.42 -13.88 -5.59
CA ASN A 53 -2.86 -14.45 -4.37
C ASN A 53 -1.78 -13.56 -3.72
N ALA A 54 -1.62 -12.31 -4.18
CA ALA A 54 -0.64 -11.33 -3.70
C ALA A 54 0.83 -11.80 -3.73
N LYS A 55 1.12 -12.81 -4.56
CA LYS A 55 2.46 -13.38 -4.76
C LYS A 55 2.82 -13.33 -6.24
N ILE A 56 4.09 -13.09 -6.54
CA ILE A 56 4.60 -13.03 -7.90
C ILE A 56 5.96 -13.72 -7.99
N LEU A 57 6.26 -14.31 -9.14
CA LEU A 57 7.58 -14.80 -9.48
C LEU A 57 8.25 -13.78 -10.41
N VAL A 58 9.38 -13.24 -9.98
CA VAL A 58 10.20 -12.29 -10.77
C VAL A 58 11.60 -12.88 -10.88
N ASN A 59 12.06 -13.12 -12.11
CA ASN A 59 13.35 -13.79 -12.36
C ASN A 59 13.53 -15.06 -11.51
N ASP A 60 12.47 -15.87 -11.46
CA ASP A 60 12.38 -17.10 -10.68
C ASP A 60 12.45 -16.96 -9.16
N VAL A 61 12.52 -15.75 -8.61
CA VAL A 61 12.44 -15.49 -7.17
C VAL A 61 10.98 -15.21 -6.78
N LEU A 62 10.51 -15.85 -5.71
CA LEU A 62 9.19 -15.60 -5.15
C LEU A 62 9.21 -14.30 -4.34
N ALA A 63 8.33 -13.37 -4.68
CA ALA A 63 8.18 -12.09 -4.00
C ALA A 63 6.70 -11.78 -3.66
N SER A 64 6.51 -10.87 -2.71
CA SER A 64 5.23 -10.25 -2.43
C SER A 64 4.93 -9.15 -3.47
N CYS A 65 3.68 -9.00 -3.88
CA CYS A 65 3.25 -7.84 -4.69
C CYS A 65 3.23 -6.52 -3.88
N ASN A 66 3.38 -6.58 -2.55
CA ASN A 66 3.28 -5.42 -1.66
C ASN A 66 4.67 -4.97 -1.19
N ASN A 67 4.90 -3.66 -1.13
CA ASN A 67 6.19 -3.05 -0.78
C ASN A 67 6.35 -2.69 0.71
N VAL A 68 5.28 -2.76 1.52
CA VAL A 68 5.26 -2.37 2.93
C VAL A 68 4.48 -3.40 3.73
N TYR A 69 5.04 -3.85 4.87
CA TYR A 69 4.40 -4.81 5.76
C TYR A 69 3.46 -4.18 6.82
N GLU A 70 3.43 -2.86 6.99
CA GLU A 70 2.48 -2.20 7.89
C GLU A 70 1.71 -1.06 7.24
N SER A 71 0.42 -1.26 6.97
CA SER A 71 -0.64 -0.21 6.86
C SER A 71 -1.90 -0.69 6.11
N GLN A 72 -2.00 -1.96 5.72
CA GLN A 72 -3.25 -2.49 5.16
C GLN A 72 -4.43 -2.37 6.15
N SER A 73 -4.14 -2.47 7.46
CA SER A 73 -5.12 -2.20 8.52
C SER A 73 -5.52 -0.72 8.62
N LEU A 74 -4.56 0.20 8.51
CA LEU A 74 -4.86 1.63 8.60
C LEU A 74 -5.73 2.06 7.42
N THR A 75 -5.41 1.62 6.21
CA THR A 75 -6.16 2.00 5.01
C THR A 75 -7.64 1.58 5.11
N ASN A 76 -7.92 0.34 5.50
CA ASN A 76 -9.31 -0.16 5.59
C ASN A 76 -10.10 0.43 6.78
N THR A 77 -9.45 0.70 7.91
CA THR A 77 -10.10 1.34 9.07
C THR A 77 -10.32 2.83 8.85
N PHE A 78 -9.38 3.55 8.23
CA PHE A 78 -9.54 4.97 7.94
C PHE A 78 -10.68 5.20 6.93
N PHE A 79 -10.78 4.40 5.86
CA PHE A 79 -11.84 4.57 4.88
C PHE A 79 -13.23 4.16 5.40
N SER A 80 -13.35 3.11 6.22
CA SER A 80 -14.66 2.72 6.80
C SER A 80 -15.21 3.72 7.82
N ASN A 81 -14.34 4.33 8.64
CA ASN A 81 -14.75 5.35 9.60
C ASN A 81 -15.14 6.68 8.91
N ILE A 82 -14.45 7.03 7.82
CA ILE A 82 -14.79 8.22 7.02
C ILE A 82 -16.19 8.10 6.42
N GLU A 83 -16.57 6.94 5.90
CA GLU A 83 -17.89 6.76 5.28
C GLU A 83 -19.04 6.89 6.30
N SER A 84 -18.84 6.38 7.52
CA SER A 84 -19.81 6.53 8.62
C SER A 84 -19.90 7.98 9.11
N MET A 85 -18.77 8.69 9.12
CA MET A 85 -18.70 10.12 9.47
C MET A 85 -19.37 10.99 8.40
N ARG A 86 -19.23 10.66 7.11
CA ARG A 86 -19.88 11.37 5.99
C ARG A 86 -21.41 11.36 6.10
N GLN A 87 -22.00 10.21 6.39
CA GLN A 87 -23.47 10.08 6.51
C GLN A 87 -24.02 10.86 7.72
N THR A 88 -23.26 10.92 8.81
CA THR A 88 -23.61 11.70 10.01
C THR A 88 -23.44 13.20 9.78
N LEU A 89 -22.38 13.63 9.08
CA LEU A 89 -22.15 15.04 8.77
C LEU A 89 -23.20 15.58 7.80
N ALA A 90 -23.57 14.80 6.78
CA ALA A 90 -24.58 15.19 5.79
C ALA A 90 -25.98 15.36 6.41
N SER A 91 -26.34 14.52 7.38
CA SER A 91 -27.63 14.60 8.08
C SER A 91 -27.72 15.76 9.08
N ILE A 92 -26.59 16.17 9.68
CA ILE A 92 -26.53 17.33 10.58
C ILE A 92 -26.51 18.65 9.80
N PHE A 93 -25.85 18.69 8.64
CA PHE A 93 -25.65 19.92 7.88
C PHE A 93 -26.57 20.10 6.65
N ASN A 94 -27.45 19.14 6.35
CA ASN A 94 -28.49 19.23 5.31
C ASN A 94 -28.00 19.74 3.93
N TYR A 95 -26.80 19.33 3.51
CA TYR A 95 -26.24 19.65 2.18
C TYR A 95 -26.52 18.52 1.18
N SER A 96 -27.11 18.88 0.03
CA SER A 96 -27.06 18.07 -1.19
C SER A 96 -25.70 18.32 -1.86
N LEU A 97 -24.81 17.34 -1.81
CA LEU A 97 -23.55 17.36 -2.56
C LEU A 97 -23.85 17.08 -4.03
N ASP A 98 -24.38 18.08 -4.73
CA ASP A 98 -24.38 18.08 -6.18
C ASP A 98 -23.08 18.74 -6.65
N SER A 99 -22.32 17.97 -7.41
CA SER A 99 -21.04 18.37 -7.98
C SER A 99 -21.26 19.41 -9.07
N SER A 100 -21.40 20.67 -8.70
CA SER A 100 -21.15 21.79 -9.60
C SER A 100 -20.86 23.06 -8.80
N GLU A 101 -19.56 23.34 -8.67
CA GLU A 101 -19.00 24.67 -8.87
C GLU A 101 -19.85 25.84 -8.34
N THR A 102 -19.95 26.03 -7.03
CA THR A 102 -20.31 27.34 -6.43
C THR A 102 -19.79 27.43 -5.00
N ASP A 103 -19.29 28.62 -4.67
CA ASP A 103 -18.55 28.95 -3.44
C ASP A 103 -19.09 28.26 -2.18
N LEU A 104 -18.17 27.60 -1.48
CA LEU A 104 -18.40 27.01 -0.19
C LEU A 104 -18.95 28.07 0.79
N PRO A 105 -19.91 27.72 1.67
CA PRO A 105 -20.58 28.65 2.56
C PRO A 105 -19.60 29.41 3.48
N PHE A 106 -20.03 30.61 3.91
CA PHE A 106 -19.24 31.52 4.73
C PHE A 106 -18.69 30.82 5.99
N GLY A 107 -17.36 30.72 6.09
CA GLY A 107 -16.65 30.09 7.21
C GLY A 107 -15.84 28.83 6.85
N THR A 108 -16.11 28.23 5.69
CA THR A 108 -15.36 27.05 5.20
C THR A 108 -13.90 27.37 4.89
N HIS A 109 -13.60 28.56 4.35
CA HIS A 109 -12.23 29.02 4.13
C HIS A 109 -11.40 29.01 5.42
N THR A 110 -11.99 29.44 6.53
CA THR A 110 -11.32 29.46 7.84
C THR A 110 -11.07 28.04 8.37
N ILE A 111 -12.04 27.14 8.18
CA ILE A 111 -11.90 25.73 8.57
C ILE A 111 -10.82 25.05 7.72
N MET A 112 -10.75 25.34 6.42
CA MET A 112 -9.72 24.82 5.52
C MET A 112 -8.33 25.25 5.96
N GLN A 113 -8.16 26.54 6.29
CA GLN A 113 -6.89 27.07 6.80
C GLN A 113 -6.47 26.43 8.13
N MET A 114 -7.43 26.08 8.99
CA MET A 114 -7.13 25.36 10.23
C MET A 114 -6.78 23.89 9.98
N ALA A 115 -7.44 23.25 9.02
CA ALA A 115 -7.15 21.87 8.63
C ALA A 115 -5.73 21.73 8.05
N GLU A 116 -5.27 22.70 7.26
CA GLU A 116 -3.91 22.74 6.72
C GLU A 116 -2.81 22.82 7.80
N ILE A 117 -3.12 23.34 8.99
CA ILE A 117 -2.17 23.41 10.12
C ILE A 117 -2.02 22.05 10.80
N VAL A 118 -3.08 21.26 10.85
CA VAL A 118 -3.11 19.95 11.54
C VAL A 118 -2.76 18.80 10.61
N LEU A 119 -3.04 18.94 9.30
CA LEU A 119 -2.80 17.90 8.33
C LEU A 119 -1.32 17.88 7.90
N PRO A 120 -0.65 16.72 8.03
CA PRO A 120 0.73 16.59 7.61
C PRO A 120 0.82 16.62 6.07
N LYS A 121 1.72 17.45 5.54
CA LYS A 121 1.81 17.82 4.10
C LYS A 121 1.97 16.65 3.13
N ASN A 122 2.32 15.48 3.64
CA ASN A 122 2.54 14.23 2.92
C ASN A 122 1.25 13.51 2.46
N ILE A 123 0.05 13.93 2.90
CA ILE A 123 -1.24 13.36 2.44
C ILE A 123 -1.83 14.15 1.25
N MET A 124 -1.47 15.42 1.08
CA MET A 124 -2.04 16.31 0.05
C MET A 124 -1.40 16.17 -1.34
N THR A 125 -0.39 15.32 -1.51
CA THR A 125 0.33 15.09 -2.77
C THR A 125 0.12 13.70 -3.36
N LEU A 126 -1.00 13.05 -3.07
CA LEU A 126 -1.44 11.85 -3.79
C LEU A 126 -2.51 12.18 -4.83
#